data_AF-A0A967WSS9-F1
#
_entry.id   AF-A0A967WSS9-F1
#
_cell.length_a   1.000
_cell.length_b   1.000
_cell.length_c   1.000
_cell.angle_alpha   90.00
_cell.angle_beta   90.00
_cell.angle_gamma   90.00
#
_symmetry.space_group_name_H-M   'P 1'
#
loop_
_entity.id
_entity.type
_entity.pdbx_description
1 polymer ?
#
loop_
_entity_poly.entity_id
_entity_poly.type
_entity_poly.pdbx_seq_one_letter_code
_entity_poly.pdbx_strand_id
1 'polypeptide(L)'
;YYAFTDVDVDRYRLGDDYRQVTLVAREITPDELPQTAQTWVNRHLVYTHGSGVVLSPVNEVLEEGLPNLWVRDIPPQASHPELAVTRPEIYFGELTDEYVLVKT
;
A
#
# COMPACT_ATOMS: atom_id res chain seq x y z
N TYR A 1 0.24 6.81 10.45
CA TYR A 1 0.38 7.66 9.26
C TYR A 1 0.18 6.89 7.98
N TYR A 2 0.70 5.66 7.81
CA TYR A 2 0.17 4.79 6.76
C TYR A 2 -1.02 4.00 7.30
N ALA A 3 -2.10 3.97 6.54
CA ALA A 3 -3.34 3.30 6.87
C ALA A 3 -3.80 2.38 5.73
N PHE A 4 -4.66 1.43 6.09
CA PHE A 4 -5.33 0.52 5.18
C PHE A 4 -6.82 0.70 5.40
N THR A 5 -7.53 1.20 4.39
CA THR A 5 -8.93 1.65 4.57
C THR A 5 -9.94 0.64 4.05
N ASP A 6 -9.70 0.09 2.85
CA ASP A 6 -10.61 -0.88 2.23
C ASP A 6 -9.83 -2.04 1.62
N VAL A 7 -10.31 -3.26 1.85
CA VAL A 7 -9.67 -4.48 1.35
C VAL A 7 -10.45 -4.99 0.15
N ASP A 8 -9.79 -4.99 -0.99
CA ASP A 8 -10.32 -5.52 -2.23
C ASP A 8 -9.96 -6.99 -2.43
N VAL A 9 -10.78 -7.69 -3.22
CA VAL A 9 -10.51 -9.04 -3.69
C VAL A 9 -10.32 -9.02 -5.20
N ASP A 10 -9.19 -9.50 -5.68
CA ASP A 10 -8.89 -9.61 -7.10
C ASP A 10 -8.23 -10.95 -7.43
N ARG A 11 -7.88 -11.16 -8.70
CA ARG A 11 -7.28 -12.40 -9.19
C ARG A 11 -6.12 -12.10 -10.13
N TYR A 12 -4.97 -12.67 -9.80
CA TYR A 12 -3.75 -12.55 -10.61
C TYR A 12 -3.33 -13.92 -11.14
N ARG A 13 -2.63 -13.90 -12.28
CA ARG A 13 -2.00 -15.08 -12.85
C ARG A 13 -0.51 -15.05 -12.51
N LEU A 14 -0.03 -16.10 -11.85
CA LEU A 14 1.36 -16.29 -11.45
C LEU A 14 1.88 -17.53 -12.19
N GLY A 15 2.65 -17.34 -13.25
CA GLY A 15 2.88 -18.40 -14.24
C GLY A 15 1.57 -18.95 -14.81
N ASP A 16 1.35 -20.27 -14.67
CA ASP A 16 0.12 -20.96 -15.10
C ASP A 16 -0.99 -20.95 -14.03
N ASP A 17 -0.68 -20.53 -12.80
CA ASP A 17 -1.61 -20.56 -11.68
C ASP A 17 -2.46 -19.31 -11.61
N TYR A 18 -3.78 -19.49 -11.55
CA TYR A 18 -4.72 -18.40 -11.32
C TYR A 18 -5.09 -18.33 -9.85
N ARG A 19 -4.75 -17.21 -9.20
CA ARG A 19 -4.80 -17.06 -7.74
C ARG A 19 -5.70 -15.90 -7.36
N GLN A 20 -6.61 -16.15 -6.43
CA GLN A 20 -7.40 -15.10 -5.81
C GLN A 20 -6.64 -14.53 -4.63
N VAL A 21 -6.61 -13.20 -4.54
CA VAL A 21 -5.86 -12.46 -3.53
C VAL A 21 -6.76 -11.41 -2.89
N THR A 22 -6.48 -11.08 -1.65
CA THR A 22 -6.88 -9.81 -1.05
C THR A 22 -5.75 -8.82 -1.20
N LEU A 23 -6.10 -7.57 -1.45
CA LEU A 23 -5.14 -6.49 -1.58
C LEU A 23 -5.70 -5.20 -0.99
N VAL A 24 -4.82 -4.33 -0.51
CA VAL A 24 -5.18 -3.02 0.00
C VAL A 24 -4.09 -2.00 -0.32
N ALA A 25 -4.52 -0.83 -0.78
CA ALA A 25 -3.63 0.30 -0.95
C ALA A 25 -3.11 0.76 0.42
N ARG A 26 -1.79 0.98 0.52
CA ARG A 26 -1.21 1.60 1.71
C ARG A 26 -1.23 3.10 1.53
N GLU A 27 -2.28 3.73 2.03
CA GLU A 27 -2.49 5.16 1.88
C GLU A 27 -1.93 5.95 3.05
N ILE A 28 -1.74 7.25 2.84
CA ILE A 28 -1.23 8.16 3.86
C ILE A 28 -2.37 8.94 4.51
N THR A 29 -2.32 9.06 5.82
CA THR A 29 -3.23 9.89 6.61
C THR A 29 -2.39 10.92 7.37
N PRO A 30 -2.22 12.14 6.82
CA PRO A 30 -1.39 13.17 7.43
C PRO A 30 -1.82 13.55 8.86
N ASP A 31 -3.10 13.41 9.18
CA ASP A 31 -3.66 13.67 10.51
C ASP A 31 -3.19 12.67 11.57
N GLU A 32 -2.69 11.50 11.17
CA GLU A 32 -2.07 10.53 12.08
C GLU A 32 -0.57 10.77 12.29
N LEU A 33 0.02 11.80 11.66
CA LEU A 33 1.38 12.20 12.00
C LEU A 33 1.40 12.76 13.43
N PRO A 34 2.51 12.61 14.17
CA PRO A 34 2.70 13.33 15.43
C PRO A 34 2.43 14.82 15.23
N GLN A 35 1.82 15.50 16.21
CA GLN A 35 1.39 16.89 16.05
C GLN A 35 2.54 17.84 15.62
N THR A 36 3.75 17.61 16.12
CA THR A 36 4.95 18.37 15.73
C THR A 36 5.38 18.13 14.29
N ALA A 37 4.98 17.01 13.69
CA ALA A 37 5.22 16.63 12.31
C ALA A 37 4.06 16.98 11.37
N GLN A 38 2.93 17.51 11.86
CA GLN A 38 1.82 17.99 11.03
C GLN A 38 2.06 19.42 10.50
N THR A 39 3.29 19.74 10.13
CA THR A 39 3.62 21.04 9.54
C THR A 39 3.13 21.11 8.09
N TRP A 40 2.91 22.32 7.58
CA TRP A 40 2.54 22.52 6.17
C TRP A 40 3.53 21.83 5.22
N VAL A 41 4.83 21.94 5.48
CA VAL A 41 5.89 21.30 4.69
C VAL A 41 5.73 19.78 4.68
N ASN A 42 5.49 19.18 5.86
CA ASN A 42 5.34 17.73 5.93
C ASN A 42 4.09 17.25 5.19
N ARG A 43 2.95 17.93 5.37
CA ARG A 43 1.69 17.60 4.70
C ARG A 43 1.75 17.75 3.18
N HIS A 44 2.41 18.80 2.67
CA HIS A 44 2.31 19.16 1.25
C HIS A 44 3.56 18.85 0.41
N LEU A 45 4.71 18.53 1.03
CA LEU A 45 5.98 18.32 0.32
C LEU A 45 6.73 17.04 0.71
N VAL A 46 6.52 16.51 1.91
CA VAL A 46 7.23 15.29 2.38
C VAL A 46 6.33 14.06 2.28
N TYR A 47 5.17 14.10 2.90
CA TYR A 47 4.21 13.00 2.99
C TYR A 47 3.11 13.17 1.94
N THR A 48 3.50 13.09 0.67
CA THR A 48 2.65 13.47 -0.46
C THR A 48 1.92 12.31 -1.13
N HIS A 49 2.23 11.07 -0.76
CA HIS A 49 1.64 9.89 -1.38
C HIS A 49 1.60 8.68 -0.43
N GLY A 50 0.67 7.77 -0.70
CA GLY A 50 0.70 6.41 -0.19
C GLY A 50 1.90 5.60 -0.71
N SER A 51 2.13 4.41 -0.16
CA SER A 51 3.30 3.59 -0.47
C SER A 51 2.93 2.15 -0.81
N GLY A 52 2.51 1.97 -2.05
CA GLY A 52 2.26 0.70 -2.71
C GLY A 52 1.03 -0.02 -2.19
N VAL A 53 1.07 -1.34 -2.29
CA VAL A 53 -0.02 -2.25 -1.95
C VAL A 53 0.49 -3.31 -0.99
N VAL A 54 -0.37 -3.79 -0.10
CA VAL A 54 -0.17 -5.04 0.63
C VAL A 54 -1.11 -6.08 0.03
N LEU A 55 -0.58 -7.27 -0.27
CA LEU A 55 -1.32 -8.31 -0.97
C LEU A 55 -1.05 -9.67 -0.34
N SER A 56 -2.11 -10.46 -0.20
CA SER A 56 -2.07 -11.83 0.33
C SER A 56 -3.03 -12.74 -0.44
N PRO A 57 -2.69 -14.00 -0.73
CA PRO A 57 -3.64 -14.95 -1.28
C PRO A 57 -4.71 -15.29 -0.24
N VAL A 58 -5.96 -15.41 -0.69
CA VAL A 58 -7.12 -15.57 0.22
C VAL A 58 -7.14 -16.88 1.01
N ASN A 59 -6.32 -17.86 0.61
CA ASN A 59 -6.33 -19.22 1.14
C ASN A 59 -4.98 -19.65 1.73
N GLU A 60 -4.09 -18.73 2.06
CA GLU A 60 -2.81 -19.07 2.72
C GLU A 60 -2.62 -18.27 4.01
N VAL A 61 -2.16 -18.98 5.03
CA VAL A 61 -1.77 -18.44 6.33
C VAL A 61 -0.45 -19.07 6.73
N LEU A 62 0.36 -18.31 7.47
CA LEU A 62 1.58 -18.81 8.10
C LEU A 62 1.23 -19.69 9.30
N GLU A 63 2.22 -20.39 9.85
CA GLU A 63 2.03 -21.29 11.00
C GLU A 63 1.44 -20.55 12.23
N GLU A 64 1.76 -19.27 12.36
CA GLU A 64 1.27 -18.41 13.44
C GLU A 64 -0.17 -17.90 13.22
N GLY A 65 -0.80 -18.27 12.09
CA GLY A 65 -2.16 -17.85 11.72
C GLY A 65 -2.25 -16.47 11.08
N LEU A 66 -1.12 -15.83 10.79
CA LEU A 66 -1.06 -14.56 10.08
C LEU A 66 -1.20 -14.77 8.56
N PRO A 67 -1.76 -13.80 7.80
CA PRO A 67 -1.80 -13.89 6.34
C PRO A 67 -0.40 -14.04 5.73
N ASN A 68 -0.25 -14.91 4.73
CA ASN A 68 0.99 -15.01 3.97
C ASN A 68 1.10 -13.83 3.00
N LEU A 69 1.88 -12.79 3.33
CA LEU A 69 1.96 -11.60 2.49
C LEU A 69 2.87 -11.84 1.27
N TRP A 70 2.31 -11.73 0.07
CA TRP A 70 3.04 -11.80 -1.20
C TRP A 70 3.59 -10.45 -1.64
N VAL A 71 2.95 -9.33 -1.27
CA VAL A 71 3.50 -7.98 -1.40
C VAL A 71 3.47 -7.30 -0.03
N ARG A 72 4.63 -6.80 0.42
CA ARG A 72 4.82 -6.27 1.79
C ARG A 72 5.94 -5.23 1.86
N ASP A 73 6.15 -4.65 3.05
CA ASP A 73 7.23 -3.70 3.37
C ASP A 73 7.13 -2.32 2.68
N ILE A 74 8.04 -1.41 3.07
CA ILE A 74 8.25 -0.07 2.50
C ILE A 74 9.77 0.12 2.35
N PRO A 75 10.31 0.19 1.11
CA PRO A 75 9.62 0.06 -0.18
C PRO A 75 9.00 -1.34 -0.38
N PRO A 76 7.95 -1.48 -1.20
CA PRO A 76 7.29 -2.76 -1.40
C PRO A 76 8.21 -3.83 -1.99
N GLN A 77 8.15 -5.03 -1.42
CA GLN A 77 8.80 -6.23 -1.89
C GLN A 77 7.74 -7.25 -2.29
N ALA A 78 7.96 -7.92 -3.42
CA ALA A 78 7.06 -8.94 -3.94
C ALA A 78 7.74 -10.32 -3.94
N SER A 79 7.05 -11.33 -3.43
CA SER A 79 7.49 -12.74 -3.48
C SER A 79 7.41 -13.33 -4.89
N HIS A 80 6.60 -12.73 -5.77
CA HIS A 80 6.43 -13.12 -7.17
C HIS A 80 6.81 -11.95 -8.08
N PRO A 81 7.58 -12.19 -9.17
CA PRO A 81 7.99 -11.13 -10.08
C PRO A 81 6.81 -10.48 -10.81
N GLU A 82 5.71 -11.21 -11.05
CA GLU A 82 4.49 -10.68 -11.67
C GLU A 82 3.77 -9.65 -10.79
N LEU A 83 4.06 -9.64 -9.48
CA LEU A 83 3.49 -8.71 -8.50
C LEU A 83 4.44 -7.57 -8.13
N ALA A 84 5.55 -7.41 -8.86
CA ALA A 84 6.54 -6.38 -8.56
C ALA A 84 5.96 -4.96 -8.74
N VAL A 85 6.00 -4.17 -7.66
CA VAL A 85 5.58 -2.77 -7.66
C VAL A 85 6.79 -1.87 -7.94
N THR A 86 6.90 -1.38 -9.16
CA THR A 86 8.03 -0.52 -9.57
C THR A 86 7.79 0.97 -9.29
N ARG A 87 6.52 1.36 -9.16
CA ARG A 87 6.09 2.72 -8.81
C ARG A 87 5.05 2.66 -7.69
N PRO A 88 5.47 2.76 -6.43
CA PRO A 88 4.58 2.60 -5.29
C PRO A 88 3.81 3.88 -4.93
N GLU A 89 4.05 5.01 -5.61
CA GLU A 89 3.47 6.29 -5.22
C GLU A 89 1.97 6.34 -5.55
N ILE A 90 1.14 6.45 -4.52
CA ILE A 90 -0.32 6.63 -4.65
C ILE A 90 -0.67 8.08 -4.29
N TYR A 91 -0.92 8.89 -5.31
CA TYR A 91 -1.28 10.31 -5.14
C TYR A 91 -2.79 10.54 -5.06
N PHE A 92 -3.58 9.62 -5.61
CA PHE A 92 -5.04 9.67 -5.58
C PHE A 92 -5.50 8.33 -5.01
N GLY A 93 -6.03 8.39 -3.80
CA GLY A 93 -6.59 7.24 -3.09
C GLY A 93 -7.83 7.68 -2.32
N GLU A 94 -8.32 6.82 -1.45
CA GLU A 94 -9.55 7.03 -0.70
C GLU A 94 -9.37 7.92 0.54
N LEU A 95 -8.15 8.02 1.06
CA LEU A 95 -7.83 8.79 2.27
C LEU A 95 -7.24 10.17 1.98
N THR A 96 -6.75 10.43 0.77
CA THR A 96 -6.17 11.73 0.41
C THR A 96 -7.27 12.72 0.06
N ASP A 97 -7.43 13.76 0.88
CA ASP A 97 -8.46 14.80 0.75
C ASP A 97 -7.88 16.21 0.49
N GLU A 98 -6.60 16.43 0.78
CA GLU A 98 -5.89 17.69 0.57
C GLU A 98 -5.02 17.70 -0.70
N TYR A 99 -4.63 18.89 -1.15
CA TYR A 99 -3.70 19.04 -2.27
C TYR A 99 -2.26 18.73 -1.84
N VAL A 100 -1.45 18.23 -2.77
CA VAL A 100 -0.01 18.01 -2.54
C VAL A 100 0.81 18.60 -3.68
N LEU A 101 2.05 18.99 -3.39
CA LEU A 101 2.97 19.55 -4.36
C LEU A 101 4.07 18.52 -4.65
N VAL A 102 4.16 18.09 -5.89
CA VAL A 102 5.09 17.05 -6.34
C VAL A 102 5.89 17.54 -7.53
N LYS A 103 7.13 17.08 -7.63
CA LYS A 103 7.98 17.35 -8.78
C LYS A 103 7.82 16.22 -9.79
N THR A 104 7.03 16.46 -10.84
CA THR A 104 6.88 15.57 -11.99
C THR A 104 7.94 15.80 -13.04
#